data_AF-A0A2M7R7N9-F1
#
_entry.id   AF-A0A2M7R7N9-F1
#
_cell.length_a   1.000
_cell.length_b   1.000
_cell.length_c   1.000
_cell.angle_alpha   90.00
_cell.angle_beta   90.00
_cell.angle_gamma   90.00
#
_symmetry.space_group_name_H-M   'P 1'
#
loop_
_entity.id
_entity.type
_entity.pdbx_description
1 polymer ?
#
loop_
_entity_poly.entity_id
_entity_poly.type
_entity_poly.pdbx_seq_one_letter_code
_entity_poly.pdbx_strand_id
1 'polypeptide(L)'
;MSRKFFRKVVLGIFIIFGPLLLGTFLVSKQNQMPEIPQNFQAQEFQTEKNEIQIGIISDTHIPGRAKELPKEIFEVFENADLIIHLGDIENLETIEKLEEVAQVIAVEGNMDQKETKEKLPEGISLKIYNWKIGIVHSPFSFWLGSHFNFVQEKMAQTLAEKENFDILIFGHTHRPFLRELNLGAKKILLINPGSATIPFFTQPSVSILEINQQNFEAKIINLPQK
;
A
#
# COMPACT_ATOMS: atom_id res chain seq x y z
N MET A 1 -67.62 53.27 17.78
CA MET A 1 -67.32 51.85 17.50
C MET A 1 -65.80 51.68 17.54
N SER A 2 -65.32 50.73 18.36
CA SER A 2 -64.06 50.79 19.11
C SER A 2 -62.75 50.49 18.34
N ARG A 3 -61.67 51.12 18.82
CA ARG A 3 -60.24 50.87 18.56
C ARG A 3 -59.76 49.47 18.99
N LYS A 4 -58.50 49.16 18.60
CA LYS A 4 -57.53 48.12 19.08
C LYS A 4 -57.60 46.79 18.30
N PHE A 5 -56.52 46.05 18.00
CA PHE A 5 -55.16 45.96 18.55
C PHE A 5 -54.24 45.22 17.56
N PHE A 6 -52.96 45.57 17.53
CA PHE A 6 -51.89 44.83 16.84
C PHE A 6 -51.61 43.51 17.59
N ARG A 7 -51.48 42.38 16.88
CA ARG A 7 -50.90 41.15 17.46
C ARG A 7 -50.12 40.37 16.40
N LYS A 8 -48.79 40.42 16.52
CA LYS A 8 -47.87 39.42 15.96
C LYS A 8 -48.20 38.06 16.59
N VAL A 9 -48.34 37.01 15.80
CA VAL A 9 -48.10 35.63 16.24
C VAL A 9 -47.30 34.92 15.16
N VAL A 10 -46.20 34.33 15.61
CA VAL A 10 -45.16 33.61 14.88
C VAL A 10 -45.75 32.34 14.27
N LEU A 11 -45.57 32.14 12.96
CA LEU A 11 -45.85 30.86 12.32
C LEU A 11 -44.66 29.93 12.58
N GLY A 12 -44.82 29.04 13.56
CA GLY A 12 -43.84 28.00 13.88
C GLY A 12 -43.82 26.93 12.78
N ILE A 13 -42.69 26.78 12.10
CA ILE A 13 -42.38 25.57 11.34
C ILE A 13 -41.69 24.63 12.32
N PHE A 14 -42.41 23.61 12.77
CA PHE A 14 -41.82 22.46 13.45
C PHE A 14 -41.01 21.66 12.42
N ILE A 15 -39.70 21.88 12.37
CA ILE A 15 -38.79 20.89 11.78
C ILE A 15 -38.63 19.80 12.83
N ILE A 16 -39.34 18.69 12.63
CA ILE A 16 -39.18 17.48 13.43
C ILE A 16 -37.77 16.95 13.14
N PHE A 17 -36.86 17.12 14.10
CA PHE A 17 -35.65 16.30 14.20
C PHE A 17 -36.09 14.88 14.55
N GLY A 18 -36.37 14.08 13.53
CA GLY A 18 -36.36 12.63 13.68
C GLY A 18 -34.92 12.20 13.95
N PRO A 19 -34.66 11.27 14.88
CA PRO A 19 -33.33 10.70 15.01
C PRO A 19 -33.02 10.02 13.68
N LEU A 20 -32.01 10.55 12.98
CA LEU A 20 -31.41 9.88 11.86
C LEU A 20 -30.91 8.55 12.43
N LEU A 21 -31.64 7.48 12.14
CA LEU A 21 -31.23 6.11 12.43
C LEU A 21 -29.83 6.01 11.86
N LEU A 22 -28.85 5.96 12.77
CA LEU A 22 -27.47 5.65 12.50
C LEU A 22 -27.49 4.21 11.98
N GLY A 23 -27.79 4.08 10.69
CA GLY A 23 -27.63 2.85 9.97
C GLY A 23 -26.18 2.49 10.15
N THR A 24 -25.95 1.50 11.00
CA THR A 24 -24.68 0.80 11.09
C THR A 24 -24.49 0.22 9.70
N PHE A 25 -23.85 1.00 8.83
CA PHE A 25 -23.19 0.46 7.66
C PHE A 25 -22.19 -0.51 8.27
N LEU A 26 -22.58 -1.79 8.30
CA LEU A 26 -21.64 -2.89 8.38
C LEU A 26 -20.78 -2.72 7.14
N VAL A 27 -19.72 -1.90 7.27
CA VAL A 27 -18.61 -1.84 6.35
C VAL A 27 -18.14 -3.29 6.27
N SER A 28 -18.42 -3.94 5.13
CA SER A 28 -17.95 -5.30 4.89
C SER A 28 -16.44 -5.31 5.14
N LYS A 29 -15.88 -6.43 5.63
CA LYS A 29 -14.42 -6.53 5.85
C LYS A 29 -13.59 -6.10 4.62
N GLN A 30 -14.17 -6.16 3.42
CA GLN A 30 -13.58 -5.69 2.17
C GLN A 30 -13.36 -4.17 2.05
N ASN A 31 -13.92 -3.37 2.96
CA ASN A 31 -13.87 -1.91 2.94
C ASN A 31 -13.20 -1.31 4.19
N GLN A 32 -12.47 -2.11 4.98
CA GLN A 32 -11.65 -1.57 6.06
C GLN A 32 -10.44 -0.86 5.44
N MET A 33 -10.30 0.44 5.75
CA MET A 33 -9.10 1.19 5.39
C MET A 33 -7.91 0.58 6.12
N PRO A 34 -6.78 0.35 5.44
CA PRO A 34 -5.55 0.05 6.15
C PRO A 34 -5.19 1.23 7.07
N GLU A 35 -4.71 0.92 8.26
CA GLU A 35 -4.12 1.91 9.15
C GLU A 35 -2.64 2.08 8.80
N ILE A 36 -2.12 3.30 8.97
CA ILE A 36 -0.66 3.50 8.85
C ILE A 36 -0.03 2.85 10.09
N PRO A 37 0.95 1.94 9.93
CA PRO A 37 1.58 1.28 11.05
C PRO A 37 2.10 2.29 12.07
N GLN A 38 1.77 2.09 13.34
CA GLN A 38 2.32 2.94 14.40
C GLN A 38 3.77 2.62 14.69
N ASN A 39 4.20 1.38 14.40
CA ASN A 39 5.56 0.91 14.59
C ASN A 39 6.01 0.13 13.34
N PHE A 40 7.25 0.37 12.91
CA PHE A 40 7.91 -0.41 11.88
C PHE A 40 8.85 -1.42 12.54
N GLN A 41 8.67 -2.70 12.28
CA GLN A 41 9.58 -3.73 12.76
C GLN A 41 10.94 -3.54 12.08
N ALA A 42 11.99 -3.33 12.87
CA ALA A 42 13.34 -3.20 12.34
C ALA A 42 13.83 -4.57 11.83
N GLN A 43 14.32 -4.59 10.59
CA GLN A 43 14.95 -5.76 9.98
C GLN A 43 16.22 -5.31 9.24
N GLU A 44 17.17 -6.22 9.05
CA GLU A 44 18.38 -5.97 8.28
C GLU A 44 18.61 -7.15 7.33
N PHE A 45 18.83 -6.84 6.05
CA PHE A 45 19.21 -7.83 5.05
C PHE A 45 20.71 -7.75 4.81
N GLN A 46 21.42 -8.81 5.18
CA GLN A 46 22.87 -8.90 5.03
C GLN A 46 23.21 -9.66 3.75
N THR A 47 24.18 -9.14 3.00
CA THR A 47 24.66 -9.75 1.77
C THR A 47 26.14 -9.41 1.56
N GLU A 48 26.89 -10.33 0.94
CA GLU A 48 28.27 -10.10 0.50
C GLU A 48 28.35 -9.53 -0.92
N LYS A 49 27.23 -9.49 -1.65
CA LYS A 49 27.18 -8.88 -2.98
C LYS A 49 27.39 -7.37 -2.87
N ASN A 50 28.01 -6.79 -3.91
CA ASN A 50 28.15 -5.33 -4.00
C ASN A 50 26.85 -4.65 -4.43
N GLU A 51 25.98 -5.39 -5.12
CA GLU A 51 24.70 -4.95 -5.65
C GLU A 51 23.73 -6.12 -5.57
N ILE A 52 22.47 -5.82 -5.25
CA ILE A 52 21.39 -6.81 -5.23
C ILE A 52 20.19 -6.32 -6.02
N GLN A 53 19.41 -7.29 -6.50
CA GLN A 53 18.14 -7.06 -7.15
C GLN A 53 16.99 -7.48 -6.24
N ILE A 54 16.01 -6.60 -6.06
CA ILE A 54 14.83 -6.84 -5.23
C ILE A 54 13.59 -6.87 -6.11
N GLY A 55 12.88 -8.00 -6.10
CA GLY A 55 11.56 -8.12 -6.70
C GLY A 55 10.49 -7.52 -5.79
N ILE A 56 9.57 -6.72 -6.32
CA ILE A 56 8.52 -6.07 -5.52
C ILE A 56 7.16 -6.40 -6.15
N ILE A 57 6.28 -6.99 -5.34
CA ILE A 57 4.93 -7.41 -5.72
C ILE A 57 3.92 -6.99 -4.64
N SER A 58 2.65 -6.84 -5.02
CA SER A 58 1.58 -6.41 -4.12
C SER A 58 0.22 -6.91 -4.60
N ASP A 59 -0.76 -6.88 -3.70
CA ASP A 59 -2.19 -6.98 -4.03
C ASP A 59 -2.48 -8.20 -4.92
N THR A 60 -1.96 -9.37 -4.54
CA THR A 60 -2.10 -10.61 -5.33
C THR A 60 -3.48 -11.23 -5.15
N HIS A 61 -4.06 -11.12 -3.95
CA HIS A 61 -5.41 -11.59 -3.62
C HIS A 61 -5.68 -13.03 -4.03
N ILE A 62 -4.80 -13.95 -3.64
CA ILE A 62 -4.92 -15.37 -3.96
C ILE A 62 -5.36 -16.12 -2.70
N PRO A 63 -6.48 -16.88 -2.72
CA PRO A 63 -7.29 -17.25 -3.89
C PRO A 63 -8.50 -16.34 -4.15
N GLY A 64 -8.70 -15.26 -3.38
CA GLY A 64 -9.96 -14.51 -3.35
C GLY A 64 -10.35 -13.83 -4.65
N ARG A 65 -9.41 -13.20 -5.35
CA ARG A 65 -9.63 -12.50 -6.63
C ARG A 65 -8.81 -13.06 -7.79
N ALA A 66 -7.76 -13.82 -7.49
CA ALA A 66 -6.95 -14.53 -8.48
C ALA A 66 -6.73 -15.98 -8.05
N LYS A 67 -6.52 -16.88 -9.01
CA LYS A 67 -6.34 -18.31 -8.72
C LYS A 67 -4.90 -18.68 -8.42
N GLU A 68 -3.96 -18.02 -9.08
CA GLU A 68 -2.53 -18.32 -9.03
C GLU A 68 -1.73 -17.09 -9.47
N LEU A 69 -0.43 -17.10 -9.16
CA LEU A 69 0.51 -16.10 -9.64
C LEU A 69 0.73 -16.28 -11.16
N PRO A 70 0.72 -15.19 -11.96
CA PRO A 70 1.22 -15.21 -13.33
C PRO A 70 2.62 -15.83 -13.42
N LYS A 71 2.84 -16.70 -14.41
CA LYS A 71 4.13 -17.42 -14.56
C LYS A 71 5.27 -16.48 -14.90
N GLU A 72 4.93 -15.39 -15.57
CA GLU A 72 5.83 -14.33 -16.00
C GLU A 72 6.50 -13.62 -14.80
N ILE A 73 5.91 -13.69 -13.60
CA ILE A 73 6.54 -13.17 -12.38
C ILE A 73 7.83 -13.93 -12.08
N PHE A 74 7.85 -15.25 -12.25
CA PHE A 74 9.02 -16.08 -11.95
C PHE A 74 10.16 -15.80 -12.94
N GLU A 75 9.83 -15.45 -14.18
CA GLU A 75 10.82 -14.99 -15.17
C GLU A 75 11.38 -13.61 -14.80
N VAL A 76 10.52 -12.66 -14.42
CA VAL A 76 10.95 -11.31 -14.03
C VAL A 76 11.80 -11.33 -12.76
N PHE A 77 11.51 -12.22 -11.82
CA PHE A 77 12.21 -12.34 -10.54
C PHE A 77 13.33 -13.38 -10.53
N GLU A 78 13.66 -14.01 -11.66
CA GLU A 78 14.63 -15.12 -11.72
C GLU A 78 16.00 -14.80 -11.07
N ASN A 79 16.41 -13.53 -11.11
CA ASN A 79 17.68 -13.04 -10.59
C ASN A 79 17.52 -12.22 -9.29
N ALA A 80 16.33 -12.23 -8.67
CA ALA A 80 16.10 -11.50 -7.43
C ALA A 80 16.87 -12.15 -6.26
N ASP A 81 17.54 -11.32 -5.47
CA ASP A 81 18.16 -11.72 -4.20
C ASP A 81 17.16 -11.72 -3.05
N LEU A 82 16.12 -10.91 -3.19
CA LEU A 82 15.07 -10.69 -2.20
C LEU A 82 13.76 -10.37 -2.95
N ILE A 83 12.65 -10.87 -2.44
CA ILE A 83 11.31 -10.48 -2.89
C ILE A 83 10.57 -9.80 -1.74
N ILE A 84 9.90 -8.68 -2.03
CA ILE A 84 9.06 -7.94 -1.09
C ILE A 84 7.60 -8.05 -1.55
N HIS A 85 6.73 -8.58 -0.68
CA HIS A 85 5.28 -8.58 -0.89
C HIS A 85 4.57 -7.57 0.03
N LEU A 86 3.82 -6.65 -0.56
CA LEU A 86 3.23 -5.50 0.15
C LEU A 86 1.82 -5.79 0.72
N GLY A 87 1.54 -7.02 1.13
CA GLY A 87 0.23 -7.41 1.66
C GLY A 87 -0.87 -7.62 0.63
N ASP A 88 -2.09 -7.88 1.13
CA ASP A 88 -3.25 -8.35 0.34
C ASP A 88 -2.91 -9.64 -0.42
N ILE A 89 -2.31 -10.58 0.33
CA ILE A 89 -1.85 -11.89 -0.11
C ILE A 89 -3.00 -12.91 -0.05
N GLU A 90 -3.83 -12.78 0.99
CA GLU A 90 -4.90 -13.67 1.46
C GLU A 90 -4.42 -15.05 1.94
N ASN A 91 -3.59 -15.76 1.18
CA ASN A 91 -3.06 -17.08 1.53
C ASN A 91 -1.53 -17.15 1.48
N LEU A 92 -0.92 -17.61 2.58
CA LEU A 92 0.52 -17.77 2.76
C LEU A 92 1.19 -18.73 1.76
N GLU A 93 0.45 -19.66 1.14
CA GLU A 93 0.97 -20.48 0.03
C GLU A 93 1.51 -19.62 -1.13
N THR A 94 1.00 -18.41 -1.29
CA THR A 94 1.53 -17.43 -2.26
C THR A 94 2.94 -16.98 -1.90
N ILE A 95 3.24 -16.80 -0.61
CA ILE A 95 4.60 -16.51 -0.13
C ILE A 95 5.49 -17.72 -0.40
N GLU A 96 5.04 -18.91 -0.03
CA GLU A 96 5.81 -20.15 -0.21
C GLU A 96 6.24 -20.36 -1.68
N LYS A 97 5.35 -20.04 -2.64
CA LYS A 97 5.66 -20.08 -4.08
C LYS A 97 6.71 -19.04 -4.49
N LEU A 98 6.66 -17.83 -3.94
CA LEU A 98 7.67 -16.80 -4.22
C LEU A 98 9.02 -17.16 -3.57
N GLU A 99 8.99 -17.86 -2.44
CA GLU A 99 10.19 -18.37 -1.75
C GLU A 99 10.93 -19.45 -2.55
N GLU A 100 10.30 -20.06 -3.56
CA GLU A 100 10.99 -20.93 -4.53
C GLU A 100 12.01 -20.16 -5.40
N VAL A 101 11.86 -18.83 -5.51
CA VAL A 101 12.75 -17.96 -6.30
C VAL A 101 13.83 -17.32 -5.42
N ALA A 102 13.41 -16.65 -4.34
CA ALA A 102 14.30 -15.91 -3.44
C ALA A 102 13.66 -15.76 -2.06
N GLN A 103 14.44 -15.37 -1.05
CA GLN A 103 13.89 -15.03 0.26
C GLN A 103 12.76 -14.00 0.12
N VAL A 104 11.66 -14.18 0.85
CA VAL A 104 10.52 -13.25 0.83
C VAL A 104 10.43 -12.48 2.15
N ILE A 105 10.24 -11.16 2.06
CA ILE A 105 9.77 -10.32 3.15
C ILE A 105 8.35 -9.86 2.80
N ALA A 106 7.42 -9.98 3.74
CA ALA A 106 6.04 -9.57 3.52
C ALA A 106 5.49 -8.76 4.69
N VAL A 107 4.56 -7.86 4.38
CA VAL A 107 3.72 -7.14 5.35
C VAL A 107 2.26 -7.55 5.16
N GLU A 108 1.42 -7.35 6.17
CA GLU A 108 -0.02 -7.56 6.02
C GLU A 108 -0.70 -6.43 5.24
N GLY A 109 -1.76 -6.77 4.52
CA GLY A 109 -2.71 -5.84 3.91
C GLY A 109 -4.09 -5.86 4.59
N ASN A 110 -5.01 -5.02 4.11
CA ASN A 110 -6.34 -4.91 4.70
C ASN A 110 -7.27 -6.09 4.37
N MET A 111 -6.95 -6.86 3.34
CA MET A 111 -7.75 -8.01 2.87
C MET A 111 -7.22 -9.34 3.40
N ASP A 112 -6.04 -9.32 4.01
CA ASP A 112 -5.46 -10.49 4.67
C ASP A 112 -6.33 -10.95 5.83
N GLN A 113 -6.51 -12.27 5.91
CA GLN A 113 -7.27 -12.88 7.00
C GLN A 113 -6.45 -12.90 8.29
N LYS A 114 -7.13 -13.12 9.41
CA LYS A 114 -6.51 -13.12 10.74
C LYS A 114 -5.28 -14.03 10.82
N GLU A 115 -5.34 -15.21 10.21
CA GLU A 115 -4.25 -16.18 10.20
C GLU A 115 -3.00 -15.69 9.45
N THR A 116 -3.19 -14.88 8.40
CA THR A 116 -2.12 -14.25 7.63
C THR A 116 -1.57 -13.04 8.39
N LYS A 117 -2.45 -12.18 8.90
CA LYS A 117 -2.13 -11.00 9.73
C LYS A 117 -1.31 -11.36 10.97
N GLU A 118 -1.66 -12.44 11.67
CA GLU A 118 -0.92 -12.88 12.86
C GLU A 118 0.54 -13.30 12.57
N LYS A 119 0.89 -13.56 11.32
CA LYS A 119 2.26 -13.96 10.92
C LYS A 119 3.04 -12.84 10.23
N LEU A 120 2.39 -11.78 9.80
CA LEU A 120 3.01 -10.71 9.02
C LEU A 120 2.96 -9.38 9.78
N PRO A 121 4.04 -8.61 9.83
CA PRO A 121 4.02 -7.30 10.45
C PRO A 121 3.20 -6.30 9.63
N GLU A 122 2.61 -5.30 10.28
CA GLU A 122 1.93 -4.18 9.62
C GLU A 122 2.89 -3.31 8.78
N GLY A 123 4.13 -3.19 9.24
CA GLY A 123 5.17 -2.42 8.56
C GLY A 123 6.58 -2.85 8.96
N ILE A 124 7.52 -2.73 8.03
CA ILE A 124 8.93 -3.10 8.22
C ILE A 124 9.82 -1.91 7.88
N SER A 125 10.79 -1.64 8.76
CA SER A 125 11.91 -0.74 8.48
C SER A 125 13.12 -1.61 8.17
N LEU A 126 13.34 -1.88 6.89
CA LEU A 126 14.40 -2.73 6.39
C LEU A 126 15.66 -1.91 6.13
N LYS A 127 16.78 -2.35 6.69
CA LYS A 127 18.10 -1.82 6.38
C LYS A 127 18.80 -2.72 5.38
N ILE A 128 19.24 -2.13 4.26
CA ILE A 128 20.07 -2.79 3.25
C ILE A 128 21.23 -1.85 2.95
N TYR A 129 22.46 -2.32 3.12
CA TYR A 129 23.65 -1.46 3.08
C TYR A 129 23.49 -0.25 4.03
N ASN A 130 23.59 0.97 3.48
CA ASN A 130 23.40 2.25 4.15
C ASN A 130 21.98 2.83 3.98
N TRP A 131 21.07 2.14 3.28
CA TRP A 131 19.74 2.64 2.96
C TRP A 131 18.68 2.14 3.94
N LYS A 132 17.78 3.03 4.33
CA LYS A 132 16.61 2.72 5.16
C LYS A 132 15.36 2.64 4.29
N ILE A 133 14.80 1.44 4.17
CA ILE A 133 13.63 1.13 3.35
C ILE A 133 12.40 0.94 4.24
N GLY A 134 11.36 1.73 4.00
CA GLY A 134 10.05 1.52 4.59
C GLY A 134 9.22 0.60 3.71
N ILE A 135 8.63 -0.44 4.30
CA ILE A 135 7.73 -1.39 3.63
C ILE A 135 6.40 -1.37 4.40
N VAL A 136 5.31 -1.07 3.69
CA VAL A 136 3.97 -0.97 4.27
C VAL A 136 2.93 -1.29 3.20
N HIS A 137 1.78 -1.87 3.53
CA HIS A 137 0.73 -2.06 2.53
C HIS A 137 0.13 -0.72 2.05
N SER A 138 -0.13 0.22 2.96
CA SER A 138 -0.71 1.52 2.61
C SER A 138 -0.12 2.66 3.45
N PRO A 139 0.29 3.79 2.83
CA PRO A 139 0.63 5.02 3.53
C PRO A 139 -0.60 5.90 3.81
N PHE A 140 -1.82 5.38 3.60
CA PHE A 140 -3.08 6.11 3.74
C PHE A 140 -3.89 5.61 4.93
N SER A 141 -4.56 6.52 5.64
CA SER A 141 -5.62 6.18 6.61
C SER A 141 -7.03 6.55 6.10
N PHE A 142 -7.16 7.03 4.87
CA PHE A 142 -8.43 7.45 4.28
C PHE A 142 -8.48 7.17 2.78
N TRP A 143 -9.62 6.66 2.31
CA TRP A 143 -9.79 6.21 0.92
C TRP A 143 -9.78 7.35 -0.09
N LEU A 144 -10.39 8.48 0.30
CA LEU A 144 -10.80 9.50 -0.66
C LEU A 144 -9.60 10.12 -1.36
N GLY A 145 -9.53 9.88 -2.66
CA GLY A 145 -8.47 10.40 -3.51
C GLY A 145 -7.15 9.64 -3.43
N SER A 146 -7.06 8.52 -2.71
CA SER A 146 -5.88 7.65 -2.69
C SER A 146 -5.47 7.19 -4.08
N HIS A 147 -6.38 7.11 -5.06
CA HIS A 147 -6.03 6.79 -6.44
C HIS A 147 -5.48 7.99 -7.25
N PHE A 148 -5.49 9.22 -6.71
CA PHE A 148 -4.89 10.39 -7.35
C PHE A 148 -3.40 10.46 -7.02
N ASN A 149 -2.56 10.51 -8.06
CA ASN A 149 -1.09 10.51 -7.91
C ASN A 149 -0.57 11.57 -6.95
N PHE A 150 -1.14 12.78 -6.95
CA PHE A 150 -0.73 13.86 -6.04
C PHE A 150 -0.98 13.50 -4.56
N VAL A 151 -2.10 12.87 -4.25
CA VAL A 151 -2.43 12.44 -2.89
C VAL A 151 -1.52 11.28 -2.48
N GLN A 152 -1.30 10.31 -3.38
CA GLN A 152 -0.34 9.21 -3.18
C GLN A 152 1.05 9.73 -2.82
N GLU A 153 1.58 10.59 -3.69
CA GLU A 153 2.91 11.20 -3.51
C GLU A 153 3.01 11.93 -2.19
N LYS A 154 2.03 12.79 -1.86
CA LYS A 154 2.10 13.62 -0.67
C LYS A 154 2.07 12.81 0.63
N MET A 155 1.21 11.80 0.71
CA MET A 155 1.09 10.95 1.90
C MET A 155 2.32 10.05 2.05
N ALA A 156 2.75 9.42 0.96
CA ALA A 156 3.95 8.57 0.95
C ALA A 156 5.21 9.39 1.29
N GLN A 157 5.38 10.59 0.70
CA GLN A 157 6.47 11.50 1.06
C GLN A 157 6.44 11.86 2.55
N THR A 158 5.26 12.22 3.08
CA THR A 158 5.11 12.62 4.49
C THR A 158 5.53 11.50 5.43
N LEU A 159 5.13 10.25 5.13
CA LEU A 159 5.53 9.07 5.90
C LEU A 159 7.04 8.81 5.79
N ALA A 160 7.59 8.87 4.57
CA ALA A 160 9.02 8.67 4.33
C ALA A 160 9.90 9.72 5.05
N GLU A 161 9.50 10.99 5.03
CA GLU A 161 10.19 12.06 5.76
C GLU A 161 10.09 11.85 7.28
N LYS A 162 8.89 11.55 7.80
CA LYS A 162 8.64 11.33 9.24
C LYS A 162 9.51 10.21 9.81
N GLU A 163 9.58 9.08 9.10
CA GLU A 163 10.32 7.89 9.54
C GLU A 163 11.78 7.87 9.03
N ASN A 164 12.19 8.92 8.32
CA ASN A 164 13.51 9.09 7.72
C ASN A 164 13.90 7.93 6.77
N PHE A 165 12.96 7.45 5.96
CA PHE A 165 13.23 6.47 4.91
C PHE A 165 13.88 7.11 3.68
N ASP A 166 14.76 6.37 3.01
CA ASP A 166 15.34 6.71 1.72
C ASP A 166 14.48 6.14 0.58
N ILE A 167 13.83 5.00 0.84
CA ILE A 167 12.91 4.34 -0.08
C ILE A 167 11.66 3.97 0.71
N LEU A 168 10.47 4.31 0.18
CA LEU A 168 9.19 3.84 0.72
C LEU A 168 8.46 3.03 -0.35
N ILE A 169 8.16 1.78 -0.02
CA ILE A 169 7.51 0.81 -0.89
C ILE A 169 6.11 0.52 -0.32
N PHE A 170 5.08 0.66 -1.15
CA PHE A 170 3.68 0.52 -0.74
C PHE A 170 2.75 -0.04 -1.83
N GLY A 171 1.60 -0.57 -1.43
CA GLY A 171 0.59 -1.23 -2.28
C GLY A 171 -0.78 -0.53 -2.25
N HIS A 172 -1.84 -1.32 -2.07
CA HIS A 172 -3.23 -0.93 -1.82
C HIS A 172 -3.99 -0.33 -3.01
N THR A 173 -3.37 0.55 -3.80
CA THR A 173 -4.09 1.25 -4.89
C THR A 173 -4.19 0.43 -6.17
N HIS A 174 -3.40 -0.66 -6.29
CA HIS A 174 -3.23 -1.50 -7.48
C HIS A 174 -2.82 -0.70 -8.74
N ARG A 175 -2.27 0.49 -8.56
CA ARG A 175 -1.78 1.35 -9.64
C ARG A 175 -0.28 1.48 -9.52
N PRO A 176 0.49 1.11 -10.56
CA PRO A 176 1.93 1.33 -10.54
C PRO A 176 2.23 2.82 -10.35
N PHE A 177 3.12 3.11 -9.42
CA PHE A 177 3.55 4.45 -9.06
C PHE A 177 5.04 4.43 -8.77
N LEU A 178 5.80 5.31 -9.43
CA LEU A 178 7.23 5.42 -9.21
C LEU A 178 7.61 6.90 -9.24
N ARG A 179 8.12 7.41 -8.13
CA ARG A 179 8.52 8.82 -8.01
C ARG A 179 9.81 8.96 -7.23
N GLU A 180 10.74 9.68 -7.82
CA GLU A 180 11.93 10.16 -7.15
C GLU A 180 11.71 11.61 -6.72
N LEU A 181 11.94 11.89 -5.44
CA LEU A 181 11.81 13.20 -4.84
C LEU A 181 13.20 13.69 -4.41
N ASN A 182 13.59 14.85 -4.93
CA ASN A 182 14.85 15.51 -4.57
C ASN A 182 14.56 16.65 -3.57
N LEU A 183 14.82 16.38 -2.29
CA LEU A 183 14.51 17.25 -1.15
C LEU A 183 15.77 17.98 -0.66
N GLY A 184 16.44 18.67 -1.58
CA GLY A 184 17.72 19.32 -1.33
C GLY A 184 18.85 18.30 -1.23
N ALA A 185 19.29 17.98 -0.01
CA ALA A 185 20.40 17.06 0.22
C ALA A 185 19.99 15.58 0.31
N LYS A 186 18.68 15.27 0.33
CA LYS A 186 18.15 13.91 0.42
C LYS A 186 17.34 13.55 -0.81
N LYS A 187 17.56 12.34 -1.32
CA LYS A 187 16.74 11.68 -2.33
C LYS A 187 15.80 10.70 -1.63
N ILE A 188 14.50 10.74 -1.97
CA ILE A 188 13.50 9.74 -1.53
C ILE A 188 12.90 9.07 -2.77
N LEU A 189 12.85 7.74 -2.77
CA LEU A 189 12.16 6.97 -3.80
C LEU A 189 10.86 6.38 -3.27
N LEU A 190 9.77 6.62 -3.97
CA LEU A 190 8.45 6.12 -3.66
C LEU A 190 8.03 5.10 -4.71
N ILE A 191 7.67 3.90 -4.29
CA ILE A 191 7.38 2.77 -5.17
C ILE A 191 6.04 2.15 -4.80
N ASN A 192 5.16 2.02 -5.79
CA ASN A 192 4.04 1.08 -5.79
C ASN A 192 4.15 0.20 -7.04
N PRO A 193 4.25 -1.13 -6.89
CA PRO A 193 4.40 -2.02 -8.03
C PRO A 193 3.11 -2.15 -8.85
N GLY A 194 1.97 -1.65 -8.37
CA GLY A 194 0.65 -1.98 -8.88
C GLY A 194 0.20 -3.34 -8.39
N SER A 195 -0.63 -4.03 -9.16
CA SER A 195 -1.02 -5.41 -8.89
C SER A 195 -0.71 -6.29 -10.10
N ALA A 196 -0.12 -7.45 -9.85
CA ALA A 196 0.19 -8.43 -10.88
C ALA A 196 -1.05 -9.23 -11.32
N THR A 197 -2.12 -9.24 -10.52
CA THR A 197 -3.30 -10.09 -10.74
C THR A 197 -4.59 -9.29 -10.93
N ILE A 198 -4.71 -8.12 -10.31
CA ILE A 198 -5.92 -7.29 -10.31
C ILE A 198 -5.61 -5.80 -10.46
N PRO A 199 -4.93 -5.38 -11.55
CA PRO A 199 -4.56 -3.99 -11.77
C PRO A 199 -5.78 -3.06 -11.87
N PHE A 200 -5.64 -1.82 -11.41
CA PHE A 200 -6.73 -0.83 -11.46
C PHE A 200 -6.50 0.18 -12.59
N PHE A 201 -7.26 0.03 -13.68
CA PHE A 201 -7.16 0.85 -14.92
C PHE A 201 -5.73 0.98 -15.47
N THR A 202 -4.91 -0.06 -15.28
CA THR A 202 -3.51 -0.14 -15.70
C THR A 202 -3.19 -1.56 -16.16
N GLN A 203 -1.98 -1.79 -16.68
CA GLN A 203 -1.51 -3.15 -17.00
C GLN A 203 -1.12 -3.87 -15.71
N PRO A 204 -1.22 -5.21 -15.65
CA PRO A 204 -0.65 -5.94 -14.54
C PRO A 204 0.85 -5.67 -14.46
N SER A 205 1.36 -5.44 -13.27
CA SER A 205 2.74 -5.01 -13.10
C SER A 205 3.35 -5.47 -11.79
N VAL A 206 4.68 -5.54 -11.81
CA VAL A 206 5.57 -5.68 -10.66
C VAL A 206 6.66 -4.61 -10.74
N SER A 207 7.50 -4.49 -9.72
CA SER A 207 8.68 -3.62 -9.79
C SER A 207 9.96 -4.40 -9.50
N ILE A 208 11.06 -3.92 -10.06
CA ILE A 208 12.42 -4.32 -9.72
C ILE A 208 13.10 -3.11 -9.10
N LEU A 209 13.80 -3.32 -7.98
CA LEU A 209 14.67 -2.34 -7.32
C LEU A 209 16.10 -2.89 -7.32
N GLU A 210 17.00 -2.20 -8.01
CA GLU A 210 18.44 -2.46 -8.01
C GLU A 210 19.08 -1.52 -6.98
N ILE A 211 19.87 -2.08 -6.07
CA ILE A 211 20.45 -1.33 -4.94
C ILE A 211 21.87 -1.79 -4.62
N ASN A 212 22.75 -0.82 -4.40
CA ASN A 212 24.12 -1.00 -3.93
C ASN A 212 24.44 0.06 -2.87
N GLN A 213 25.67 0.10 -2.35
CA GLN A 213 26.05 1.06 -1.29
C GLN A 213 26.02 2.54 -1.72
N GLN A 214 26.04 2.83 -3.02
CA GLN A 214 26.19 4.19 -3.55
C GLN A 214 24.89 4.73 -4.12
N ASN A 215 24.04 3.88 -4.68
CA ASN A 215 22.83 4.29 -5.35
C ASN A 215 21.73 3.21 -5.31
N PHE A 216 20.53 3.63 -5.70
CA PHE A 216 19.39 2.77 -5.96
C PHE A 216 18.59 3.27 -7.17
N GLU A 217 18.02 2.34 -7.91
CA GLU A 217 17.14 2.61 -9.05
C GLU A 217 16.02 1.57 -9.08
N ALA A 218 14.81 1.98 -9.46
CA ALA A 218 13.70 1.06 -9.63
C ALA A 218 13.02 1.25 -10.97
N LYS A 219 12.42 0.16 -11.45
CA LYS A 219 11.64 0.13 -12.70
C LYS A 219 10.36 -0.66 -12.48
N ILE A 220 9.28 -0.19 -13.10
CA ILE A 220 8.02 -0.93 -13.19
C ILE A 220 8.10 -1.84 -14.41
N ILE A 221 7.81 -3.13 -14.22
CA ILE A 221 7.75 -4.13 -15.28
C ILE A 221 6.28 -4.48 -15.51
N ASN A 222 5.78 -4.18 -16.71
CA ASN A 222 4.44 -4.61 -17.11
C ASN A 222 4.48 -6.08 -17.53
N LEU A 223 3.52 -6.85 -17.04
CA LEU A 223 3.33 -8.24 -17.42
C LEU A 223 2.39 -8.30 -18.65
N PRO A 224 2.54 -9.30 -19.53
CA PRO A 224 1.66 -9.47 -20.68
C PRO A 224 0.20 -9.69 -20.24
N GLN A 225 -0.73 -9.09 -20.98
CA GLN A 225 -2.16 -9.32 -20.79
C GLN A 225 -2.54 -10.67 -21.40
N LYS A 226 -3.27 -11.50 -20.66
CA LYS A 226 -3.88 -12.75 -21.15
C LYS A 226 -5.18 -12.48 -21.89
#